data_AF-A0A022QFU1-F1
#
_entry.id   AF-A0A022QFU1-F1
#
_cell.length_a   1.000
_cell.length_b   1.000
_cell.length_c   1.000
_cell.angle_alpha   90.00
_cell.angle_beta   90.00
_cell.angle_gamma   90.00
#
_symmetry.space_group_name_H-M   'P 1'
#
loop_
_entity.id
_entity.type
_entity.pdbx_description
1 polymer ?
#
loop_
_entity_poly.entity_id
_entity_poly.type
_entity_poly.pdbx_seq_one_letter_code
_entity_poly.pdbx_strand_id
1 'polypeptide(L)'
;MCPLFGASSTQEKKMAAFSLSNFSPVPAAIQCSSSSSSSQLRSRRIFLKIEAFASFSANLPPSSSNPKVVVTRERGKNGKLIDALATRGITSLELPLIQHTRLPDSDKLSSVLRSTSFDWIIITSPEAGVVFLDAWKAAGTPKVRVGVVGAGTASVFEKLQPPSKQSLNVAFSPSKAIGKVLAAELPNDGNGRCTALYPASAKAGHEIEEGLAKRGFEVTRLNTYTTVREILYK
;
A
#
# COMPACT_ATOMS: atom_id res chain seq x y z
N MET A 1 28.77 28.17 59.37
CA MET A 1 27.30 28.04 59.59
C MET A 1 26.66 27.59 58.28
N CYS A 2 26.32 26.30 58.15
CA CYS A 2 25.12 25.84 57.42
C CYS A 2 23.88 26.10 58.32
N PRO A 3 22.61 25.83 57.95
CA PRO A 3 22.03 25.10 56.78
C PRO A 3 20.90 25.92 56.07
N LEU A 4 20.17 25.52 55.00
CA LEU A 4 19.21 24.42 54.86
C LEU A 4 18.70 24.30 53.39
N PHE A 5 18.48 23.05 52.94
CA PHE A 5 17.35 22.48 52.16
C PHE A 5 16.44 23.43 51.34
N GLY A 6 16.03 23.14 50.10
CA GLY A 6 15.69 21.86 49.47
C GLY A 6 14.19 21.86 49.11
N ALA A 7 13.84 21.83 47.82
CA ALA A 7 12.50 21.41 47.36
C ALA A 7 12.52 21.03 45.87
N SER A 8 12.46 19.71 45.66
CA SER A 8 12.12 19.03 44.42
C SER A 8 10.64 19.23 44.11
N SER A 9 10.28 19.50 42.85
CA SER A 9 8.90 19.36 42.36
C SER A 9 8.86 18.36 41.22
N THR A 10 8.68 17.09 41.59
CA THR A 10 8.18 16.02 40.73
C THR A 10 6.76 16.37 40.30
N GLN A 11 6.50 16.59 39.01
CA GLN A 11 5.13 16.59 38.49
C GLN A 11 4.77 15.20 37.98
N GLU A 12 3.73 14.68 38.63
CA GLU A 12 3.13 13.37 38.52
C GLU A 12 2.19 13.27 37.31
N LYS A 13 2.08 12.04 36.83
CA LYS A 13 1.21 11.52 35.77
C LYS A 13 -0.25 11.97 35.94
N LYS A 14 -0.89 12.38 34.85
CA LYS A 14 -2.34 12.22 34.66
C LYS A 14 -2.60 11.29 33.48
N MET A 15 -2.84 10.02 33.80
CA MET A 15 -3.58 9.10 32.94
C MET A 15 -5.04 9.53 32.93
N ALA A 16 -5.57 9.88 31.75
CA ALA A 16 -7.00 9.97 31.54
C ALA A 16 -7.50 8.62 31.02
N ALA A 17 -8.23 7.91 31.87
CA ALA A 17 -9.06 6.78 31.47
C ALA A 17 -10.26 7.32 30.69
N PHE A 18 -10.40 6.94 29.42
CA PHE A 18 -11.63 7.16 28.66
C PHE A 18 -12.44 5.88 28.60
N SER A 19 -13.62 6.02 29.18
CA SER A 19 -14.63 5.02 29.46
C SER A 19 -15.24 4.44 28.17
N LEU A 20 -15.46 3.13 28.21
CA LEU A 20 -16.31 2.35 27.30
C LEU A 20 -17.78 2.63 27.65
N SER A 21 -18.54 3.22 26.72
CA SER A 21 -19.98 2.93 26.52
C SER A 21 -20.59 3.91 25.53
N ASN A 22 -20.96 3.41 24.35
CA ASN A 22 -22.31 3.61 23.79
C ASN A 22 -22.43 2.86 22.46
N PHE A 23 -22.94 1.64 22.57
CA PHE A 23 -23.59 0.93 21.48
C PHE A 23 -25.08 1.29 21.48
N SER A 24 -25.61 1.71 20.34
CA SER A 24 -27.04 1.66 20.03
C SER A 24 -27.26 1.89 18.52
N PRO A 25 -28.40 1.49 17.94
CA PRO A 25 -28.56 0.15 17.39
C PRO A 25 -28.81 0.15 15.87
N VAL A 26 -28.59 -1.00 15.26
CA VAL A 26 -28.94 -1.34 13.87
C VAL A 26 -30.47 -1.47 13.75
N PRO A 27 -31.14 -0.86 12.75
CA PRO A 27 -32.54 -1.17 12.49
C PRO A 27 -32.68 -2.51 11.78
N ALA A 28 -33.64 -3.29 12.26
CA ALA A 28 -34.01 -4.60 11.77
C ALA A 28 -34.75 -4.57 10.42
N ALA A 29 -34.55 -5.66 9.68
CA ALA A 29 -35.48 -6.36 8.79
C ALA A 29 -36.64 -5.57 8.15
N ILE A 30 -36.58 -5.44 6.81
CA ILE A 30 -37.77 -5.37 5.96
C ILE A 30 -37.95 -6.75 5.31
N GLN A 31 -39.05 -7.41 5.67
CA GLN A 31 -39.54 -8.62 5.05
C GLN A 31 -40.49 -8.31 3.89
N CYS A 32 -40.43 -9.20 2.89
CA CYS A 32 -41.48 -9.60 1.95
C CYS A 32 -41.95 -8.61 0.87
N SER A 33 -41.70 -8.98 -0.39
CA SER A 33 -42.77 -9.33 -1.33
C SER A 33 -42.18 -10.09 -2.52
N SER A 34 -42.52 -11.36 -2.62
CA SER A 34 -42.30 -12.21 -3.79
C SER A 34 -43.25 -11.82 -4.91
N SER A 35 -42.71 -11.44 -6.07
CA SER A 35 -43.43 -11.50 -7.35
C SER A 35 -42.60 -12.31 -8.33
N SER A 36 -43.05 -13.55 -8.51
CA SER A 36 -42.63 -14.49 -9.54
C SER A 36 -42.82 -13.89 -10.94
N SER A 37 -41.74 -13.85 -11.70
CA SER A 37 -41.81 -13.76 -13.16
C SER A 37 -40.73 -14.66 -13.74
N SER A 38 -41.20 -15.82 -14.17
CA SER A 38 -40.49 -16.85 -14.89
C SER A 38 -40.11 -16.36 -16.29
N SER A 39 -38.81 -16.16 -16.53
CA SER A 39 -38.26 -16.14 -17.88
C SER A 39 -37.09 -17.11 -17.94
N GLN A 40 -37.34 -18.26 -18.55
CA GLN A 40 -36.32 -19.26 -18.85
C GLN A 40 -35.27 -18.66 -19.78
N LEU A 41 -34.05 -18.49 -19.29
CA LEU A 41 -32.88 -18.27 -20.13
C LEU A 41 -31.93 -19.44 -19.91
N ARG A 42 -31.80 -20.26 -20.96
CA ARG A 42 -30.84 -21.37 -21.08
C ARG A 42 -29.43 -20.82 -20.86
N SER A 43 -28.94 -20.94 -19.63
CA SER A 43 -27.54 -20.68 -19.32
C SER A 43 -26.70 -21.81 -19.92
N ARG A 44 -26.02 -21.53 -21.04
CA ARG A 44 -24.88 -22.33 -21.51
C ARG A 44 -23.83 -22.32 -20.40
N ARG A 45 -23.74 -23.41 -19.64
CA ARG A 45 -22.66 -23.64 -18.68
C ARG A 45 -21.36 -23.83 -19.48
N ILE A 46 -20.57 -22.77 -19.59
CA ILE A 46 -19.18 -22.87 -20.00
C ILE A 46 -18.44 -23.43 -18.78
N PHE A 47 -18.13 -24.71 -18.82
CA PHE A 47 -17.24 -25.34 -17.84
C PHE A 47 -15.81 -24.83 -18.11
N LEU A 48 -15.37 -23.85 -17.32
CA LEU A 48 -13.95 -23.53 -17.22
C LEU A 48 -13.29 -24.65 -16.43
N LYS A 49 -12.53 -25.51 -17.13
CA LYS A 49 -11.63 -26.50 -16.52
C LYS A 49 -10.53 -25.73 -15.79
N ILE A 50 -10.65 -25.60 -14.47
CA ILE A 50 -9.57 -25.13 -13.61
C ILE A 50 -8.67 -26.33 -13.35
N GLU A 51 -7.59 -26.48 -14.13
CA GLU A 51 -6.53 -27.43 -13.81
C GLU A 51 -5.68 -26.86 -12.66
N ALA A 52 -5.88 -27.44 -11.47
CA ALA A 52 -5.06 -27.19 -10.30
C ALA A 52 -3.70 -27.87 -10.49
N PHE A 53 -2.69 -27.12 -10.94
CA PHE A 53 -1.30 -27.53 -10.80
C PHE A 53 -0.82 -27.17 -9.40
N ALA A 54 -1.01 -28.11 -8.46
CA ALA A 54 -0.43 -28.05 -7.13
C ALA A 54 0.88 -28.85 -7.11
N SER A 55 2.00 -28.14 -7.09
CA SER A 55 3.30 -28.71 -6.68
C SER A 55 3.76 -27.98 -5.43
N PHE A 56 3.37 -28.48 -4.25
CA PHE A 56 4.26 -28.57 -3.09
C PHE A 56 3.70 -29.54 -2.05
N SER A 57 4.57 -30.42 -1.57
CA SER A 57 4.26 -31.50 -0.64
C SER A 57 4.05 -30.97 0.78
N ALA A 58 2.86 -31.20 1.34
CA ALA A 58 2.62 -31.28 2.77
C ALA A 58 1.37 -32.16 2.99
N ASN A 59 1.55 -33.31 3.64
CA ASN A 59 0.48 -34.21 4.03
C ASN A 59 -0.52 -33.50 4.96
N LEU A 60 -1.65 -33.06 4.41
CA LEU A 60 -2.87 -32.75 5.15
C LEU A 60 -4.03 -33.50 4.47
N PRO A 61 -4.98 -34.07 5.23
CA PRO A 61 -6.12 -34.77 4.66
C PRO A 61 -6.95 -33.79 3.80
N PRO A 62 -7.52 -34.23 2.66
CA PRO A 62 -8.33 -33.36 1.82
C PRO A 62 -9.61 -32.98 2.56
N SER A 63 -9.63 -31.82 3.22
CA SER A 63 -10.87 -31.26 3.74
C SER A 63 -11.71 -30.81 2.54
N SER A 64 -12.81 -31.51 2.30
CA SER A 64 -13.79 -31.28 1.22
C SER A 64 -14.60 -29.98 1.36
N SER A 65 -14.12 -29.00 2.13
CA SER A 65 -14.81 -27.73 2.29
C SER A 65 -14.48 -26.81 1.12
N ASN A 66 -15.51 -26.37 0.40
CA ASN A 66 -15.40 -25.30 -0.59
C ASN A 66 -14.66 -24.09 0.01
N PRO A 67 -13.80 -23.40 -0.77
CA PRO A 67 -13.11 -22.21 -0.29
C PRO A 67 -14.15 -21.15 0.11
N LYS A 68 -13.99 -20.60 1.32
CA LYS A 68 -14.89 -19.57 1.86
C LYS A 68 -14.52 -18.17 1.37
N VAL A 69 -13.26 -17.97 0.99
CA VAL A 69 -12.71 -16.68 0.57
C VAL A 69 -11.96 -16.85 -0.74
N VAL A 70 -12.17 -15.93 -1.68
CA VAL A 70 -11.34 -15.82 -2.89
C VAL A 70 -10.43 -14.61 -2.73
N VAL A 71 -9.13 -14.81 -2.92
CA VAL A 71 -8.13 -13.73 -2.87
C VAL A 71 -7.72 -13.37 -4.30
N THR A 72 -7.84 -12.08 -4.64
CA THR A 72 -7.89 -11.63 -6.04
C THR A 72 -6.77 -10.67 -6.44
N ARG A 73 -5.77 -10.46 -5.58
CA ARG A 73 -4.61 -9.63 -5.92
C ARG A 73 -3.70 -10.34 -6.91
N GLU A 74 -2.74 -9.59 -7.43
CA GLU A 74 -1.67 -10.13 -8.26
C GLU A 74 -1.04 -11.39 -7.67
N ARG A 75 -0.73 -12.32 -8.57
CA ARG A 75 -0.11 -13.60 -8.26
C ARG A 75 1.10 -13.43 -7.35
N GLY A 76 1.15 -14.24 -6.29
CA GLY A 76 2.27 -14.22 -5.34
C GLY A 76 2.20 -13.10 -4.30
N LYS A 77 1.26 -12.14 -4.41
CA LYS A 77 1.05 -11.09 -3.39
C LYS A 77 -0.04 -11.44 -2.38
N ASN A 78 -0.68 -12.61 -2.50
CA ASN A 78 -1.74 -13.06 -1.60
C ASN A 78 -1.24 -13.86 -0.39
N GLY A 79 0.01 -14.33 -0.37
CA GLY A 79 0.53 -15.26 0.65
C GLY A 79 0.25 -14.85 2.10
N LYS A 80 0.60 -13.61 2.48
CA LYS A 80 0.34 -13.10 3.85
C LYS A 80 -1.15 -13.16 4.25
N LEU A 81 -2.06 -12.93 3.31
CA LEU A 81 -3.50 -12.98 3.59
C LEU A 81 -3.97 -14.44 3.68
N ILE A 82 -3.48 -15.30 2.79
CA ILE A 82 -3.76 -16.74 2.82
C ILE A 82 -3.31 -17.34 4.15
N ASP A 83 -2.09 -17.06 4.60
CA ASP A 83 -1.54 -17.56 5.87
C ASP A 83 -2.35 -17.07 7.08
N ALA A 84 -2.77 -15.80 7.07
CA ALA A 84 -3.58 -15.22 8.13
C ALA A 84 -4.99 -15.84 8.19
N LEU A 85 -5.57 -16.18 7.04
CA LEU A 85 -6.86 -16.89 6.95
C LEU A 85 -6.72 -18.35 7.40
N ALA A 86 -5.66 -19.03 6.98
CA ALA A 86 -5.36 -20.41 7.36
C ALA A 86 -5.18 -20.55 8.89
N THR A 87 -4.48 -19.60 9.52
CA THR A 87 -4.31 -19.55 10.99
C THR A 87 -5.66 -19.46 11.73
N ARG A 88 -6.72 -19.01 11.06
CA ARG A 88 -8.09 -18.92 11.60
C ARG A 88 -8.99 -20.07 11.12
N GLY A 89 -8.43 -21.10 10.48
CA GLY A 89 -9.17 -22.22 9.90
C GLY A 89 -10.07 -21.83 8.71
N ILE A 90 -9.76 -20.72 8.02
CA ILE A 90 -10.51 -20.25 6.87
C ILE A 90 -9.80 -20.70 5.59
N THR A 91 -10.49 -21.48 4.77
CA THR A 91 -10.00 -21.92 3.46
C THR A 91 -10.12 -20.82 2.43
N SER A 92 -9.04 -20.57 1.68
CA SER A 92 -8.98 -19.56 0.63
C SER A 92 -8.59 -20.13 -0.73
N LEU A 93 -9.16 -19.58 -1.80
CA LEU A 93 -8.77 -19.82 -3.19
C LEU A 93 -8.03 -18.60 -3.74
N GLU A 94 -6.80 -18.78 -4.23
CA GLU A 94 -6.11 -17.74 -4.97
C GLU A 94 -6.61 -17.68 -6.41
N LEU A 95 -7.17 -16.54 -6.81
CA LEU A 95 -7.62 -16.27 -8.16
C LEU A 95 -7.14 -14.87 -8.56
N PRO A 96 -5.90 -14.73 -9.06
CA PRO A 96 -5.36 -13.43 -9.43
C PRO A 96 -6.19 -12.78 -10.55
N LEU A 97 -6.70 -11.57 -10.30
CA LEU A 97 -7.53 -10.83 -11.26
C LEU A 97 -6.85 -9.57 -11.79
N ILE A 98 -5.71 -9.19 -11.22
CA ILE A 98 -4.95 -8.01 -11.60
C ILE A 98 -3.46 -8.32 -11.63
N GLN A 99 -2.72 -7.58 -12.45
CA GLN A 99 -1.26 -7.61 -12.48
C GLN A 99 -0.73 -6.18 -12.68
N HIS A 100 0.49 -5.93 -12.22
CA HIS A 100 1.16 -4.66 -12.49
C HIS A 100 2.07 -4.78 -13.71
N THR A 101 1.98 -3.79 -14.59
CA THR A 101 2.81 -3.72 -15.79
C THR A 101 3.58 -2.40 -15.78
N ARG A 102 4.88 -2.46 -16.08
CA ARG A 102 5.70 -1.26 -16.26
C ARG A 102 5.24 -0.46 -17.47
N LEU A 103 5.43 0.84 -17.41
CA LEU A 103 5.13 1.80 -18.48
C LEU A 103 6.42 2.51 -18.91
N PRO A 104 6.48 3.15 -20.09
CA PRO A 104 7.71 3.76 -20.60
C PRO A 104 8.39 4.76 -19.67
N ASP A 105 7.64 5.41 -18.77
CA ASP A 105 8.23 6.32 -17.78
C ASP A 105 9.06 5.60 -16.70
N SER A 106 8.90 4.27 -16.52
CA SER A 106 9.79 3.49 -15.65
C SER A 106 11.24 3.52 -16.14
N ASP A 107 11.43 3.52 -17.45
CA ASP A 107 12.77 3.48 -18.06
C ASP A 107 13.45 4.85 -17.95
N LYS A 108 12.65 5.93 -17.96
CA LYS A 108 13.11 7.31 -17.76
C LYS A 108 13.50 7.60 -16.31
N LEU A 109 12.90 6.91 -15.34
CA LEU A 109 13.05 7.21 -13.91
C LEU A 109 14.52 7.21 -13.47
N SER A 110 15.33 6.24 -13.95
CA SER A 110 16.77 6.16 -13.61
C SER A 110 17.58 7.33 -14.18
N SER A 111 17.24 7.80 -15.39
CA SER A 111 17.89 8.96 -16.01
C SER A 111 17.51 10.26 -15.30
N VAL A 112 16.23 10.41 -14.94
CA VAL A 112 15.75 11.57 -14.16
C VAL A 112 16.45 11.64 -12.79
N LEU A 113 16.62 10.50 -12.11
CA LEU A 113 17.33 10.44 -10.83
C LEU A 113 18.83 10.75 -10.95
N ARG A 114 19.44 10.56 -12.12
CA ARG A 114 20.86 10.91 -12.37
C ARG A 114 21.04 12.38 -12.71
N SER A 115 20.14 12.96 -13.50
CA SER A 115 20.28 14.32 -14.02
C SER A 115 19.74 15.39 -13.11
N THR A 116 18.78 15.04 -12.23
CA THR A 116 18.01 16.01 -11.44
C THR A 116 17.98 15.60 -9.99
N SER A 117 18.35 16.53 -9.10
CA SER A 117 18.16 16.38 -7.66
C SER A 117 16.74 16.81 -7.29
N PHE A 118 16.07 16.02 -6.48
CA PHE A 118 14.77 16.35 -5.91
C PHE A 118 14.87 16.46 -4.39
N ASP A 119 14.16 17.40 -3.81
CA ASP A 119 14.07 17.53 -2.35
C ASP A 119 13.31 16.34 -1.74
N TRP A 120 12.32 15.82 -2.48
CA TRP A 120 11.51 14.69 -2.07
C TRP A 120 11.26 13.69 -3.19
N ILE A 121 11.27 12.40 -2.81
CA ILE A 121 10.71 11.32 -3.61
C ILE A 121 9.46 10.80 -2.90
N ILE A 122 8.31 10.87 -3.55
CA ILE A 122 7.01 10.49 -2.95
C ILE A 122 6.60 9.11 -3.43
N ILE A 123 6.45 8.17 -2.50
CA ILE A 123 6.10 6.78 -2.80
C ILE A 123 4.79 6.43 -2.12
N THR A 124 3.76 6.22 -2.93
CA THR A 124 2.38 6.05 -2.43
C THR A 124 1.91 4.60 -2.42
N SER A 125 2.66 3.69 -3.02
CA SER A 125 2.33 2.27 -3.10
C SER A 125 3.57 1.37 -2.96
N PRO A 126 3.40 0.12 -2.50
CA PRO A 126 4.51 -0.84 -2.48
C PRO A 126 5.10 -1.07 -3.87
N GLU A 127 4.25 -1.11 -4.92
CA GLU A 127 4.71 -1.30 -6.29
C GLU A 127 5.56 -0.13 -6.80
N ALA A 128 5.15 1.11 -6.52
CA ALA A 128 5.97 2.27 -6.82
C ALA A 128 7.33 2.21 -6.09
N GLY A 129 7.36 1.68 -4.87
CA GLY A 129 8.59 1.45 -4.11
C GLY A 129 9.54 0.47 -4.80
N VAL A 130 9.03 -0.64 -5.33
CA VAL A 130 9.83 -1.62 -6.09
C VAL A 130 10.39 -0.99 -7.36
N VAL A 131 9.54 -0.35 -8.17
CA VAL A 131 9.96 0.31 -9.42
C VAL A 131 10.99 1.40 -9.15
N PHE A 132 10.79 2.19 -8.09
CA PHE A 132 11.74 3.21 -7.67
C PHE A 132 13.08 2.64 -7.22
N LEU A 133 13.08 1.57 -6.41
CA LEU A 133 14.33 0.97 -5.93
C LEU A 133 15.19 0.44 -7.07
N ASP A 134 14.58 -0.18 -8.09
CA ASP A 134 15.29 -0.64 -9.28
C ASP A 134 15.92 0.54 -10.04
N ALA A 135 15.15 1.60 -10.27
CA ALA A 135 15.63 2.80 -10.94
C ALA A 135 16.70 3.55 -10.14
N TRP A 136 16.56 3.60 -8.81
CA TRP A 136 17.52 4.23 -7.90
C TRP A 136 18.86 3.50 -7.88
N LYS A 137 18.84 2.17 -7.89
CA LYS A 137 20.05 1.35 -8.06
C LYS A 137 20.70 1.59 -9.42
N ALA A 138 19.91 1.58 -10.49
CA ALA A 138 20.38 1.87 -11.86
C ALA A 138 20.95 3.29 -12.01
N ALA A 139 20.46 4.24 -11.21
CA ALA A 139 20.94 5.62 -11.17
C ALA A 139 22.25 5.80 -10.38
N GLY A 140 22.82 4.74 -9.81
CA GLY A 140 24.04 4.83 -8.99
C GLY A 140 23.77 5.26 -7.53
N THR A 141 22.58 4.99 -7.01
CA THR A 141 22.20 5.23 -5.60
C THR A 141 22.38 6.68 -5.13
N PRO A 142 21.80 7.69 -5.81
CA PRO A 142 21.90 9.09 -5.38
C PRO A 142 21.32 9.30 -3.97
N LYS A 143 21.83 10.28 -3.23
CA LYS A 143 21.26 10.66 -1.93
C LYS A 143 19.90 11.33 -2.15
N VAL A 144 18.85 10.76 -1.58
CA VAL A 144 17.47 11.24 -1.73
C VAL A 144 16.72 11.18 -0.40
N ARG A 145 15.66 11.99 -0.24
CA ARG A 145 14.73 11.92 0.90
C ARG A 145 13.42 11.30 0.42
N VAL A 146 13.00 10.20 1.04
CA VAL A 146 11.79 9.47 0.63
C VAL A 146 10.65 9.74 1.61
N GLY A 147 9.50 10.17 1.09
CA GLY A 147 8.24 10.23 1.81
C GLY A 147 7.33 9.08 1.38
N VAL A 148 6.82 8.30 2.33
CA VAL A 148 5.93 7.16 2.04
C VAL A 148 4.54 7.39 2.62
N VAL A 149 3.50 6.88 1.96
CA VAL A 149 2.11 7.05 2.47
C VAL A 149 1.83 6.20 3.71
N GLY A 150 2.37 4.99 3.83
CA GLY A 150 2.07 4.15 4.98
C GLY A 150 2.96 2.92 5.14
N ALA A 151 2.77 2.19 6.22
CA ALA A 151 3.62 1.08 6.64
C ALA A 151 3.78 -0.03 5.59
N GLY A 152 2.73 -0.32 4.81
CA GLY A 152 2.82 -1.28 3.71
C GLY A 152 3.86 -0.89 2.67
N THR A 153 3.92 0.40 2.33
CA THR A 153 4.91 0.96 1.40
C THR A 153 6.29 1.07 2.04
N ALA A 154 6.37 1.50 3.31
CA ALA A 154 7.63 1.58 4.06
C ALA A 154 8.34 0.22 4.12
N SER A 155 7.58 -0.86 4.32
CA SER A 155 8.13 -2.22 4.44
C SER A 155 8.87 -2.73 3.20
N VAL A 156 8.67 -2.11 2.03
CA VAL A 156 9.41 -2.44 0.80
C VAL A 156 10.88 -2.04 0.93
N PHE A 157 11.14 -0.89 1.56
CA PHE A 157 12.48 -0.37 1.76
C PHE A 157 13.27 -1.19 2.77
N GLU A 158 12.63 -1.67 3.84
CA GLU A 158 13.27 -2.55 4.83
C GLU A 158 13.69 -3.90 4.24
N LYS A 159 12.88 -4.46 3.32
CA LYS A 159 13.11 -5.80 2.78
C LYS A 159 14.09 -5.87 1.62
N LEU A 160 14.11 -4.83 0.79
CA LEU A 160 14.84 -4.84 -0.50
C LEU A 160 16.12 -4.00 -0.46
N GLN A 161 16.43 -3.39 0.69
CA GLN A 161 17.66 -2.63 0.86
C GLN A 161 18.89 -3.53 0.94
N PRO A 162 19.95 -3.20 0.18
CA PRO A 162 21.24 -3.84 0.37
C PRO A 162 21.81 -3.51 1.76
N PRO A 163 22.60 -4.40 2.37
CA PRO A 163 23.30 -4.14 3.64
C PRO A 163 24.49 -3.15 3.52
N SER A 164 24.62 -2.43 2.41
CA SER A 164 25.74 -1.54 2.15
C SER A 164 25.61 -0.17 2.84
N LYS A 165 26.72 0.58 2.91
CA LYS A 165 26.88 1.84 3.67
C LYS A 165 25.93 2.99 3.31
N GLN A 166 25.18 2.90 2.22
CA GLN A 166 24.25 3.95 1.80
C GLN A 166 22.81 3.42 1.91
N SER A 167 22.29 3.43 3.13
CA SER A 167 20.91 3.07 3.41
C SER A 167 19.96 4.17 2.94
N LEU A 168 18.92 3.77 2.22
CA LEU A 168 17.88 4.67 1.73
C LEU A 168 16.84 4.88 2.84
N ASN A 169 16.98 5.92 3.67
CA ASN A 169 16.05 6.11 4.78
C ASN A 169 14.71 6.75 4.32
N VAL A 170 13.59 6.22 4.82
CA VAL A 170 12.28 6.86 4.76
C VAL A 170 12.27 8.05 5.72
N ALA A 171 12.31 9.25 5.16
CA ALA A 171 12.42 10.49 5.93
C ALA A 171 11.07 11.03 6.42
N PHE A 172 9.94 10.56 5.86
CA PHE A 172 8.62 11.03 6.23
C PHE A 172 7.53 9.97 6.02
N SER A 173 6.59 9.92 6.95
CA SER A 173 5.30 9.23 6.80
C SER A 173 4.20 10.14 7.38
N PRO A 174 3.05 10.28 6.70
CA PRO A 174 1.93 11.06 7.21
C PRO A 174 1.29 10.40 8.44
N SER A 175 0.49 11.18 9.16
CA SER A 175 -0.33 10.73 10.29
C SER A 175 -1.37 9.67 9.91
N LYS A 176 -1.88 9.74 8.67
CA LYS A 176 -2.82 8.77 8.10
C LYS A 176 -2.33 8.35 6.72
N ALA A 177 -2.49 7.07 6.41
CA ALA A 177 -2.06 6.48 5.14
C ALA A 177 -2.98 6.84 3.96
N ILE A 178 -3.07 8.15 3.67
CA ILE A 178 -3.93 8.75 2.66
C ILE A 178 -3.10 9.78 1.89
N GLY A 179 -3.15 9.75 0.55
CA GLY A 179 -2.36 10.66 -0.29
C GLY A 179 -2.60 12.14 0.02
N LYS A 180 -3.85 12.54 0.18
CA LYS A 180 -4.22 13.91 0.56
C LYS A 180 -3.57 14.37 1.88
N VAL A 181 -3.43 13.47 2.85
CA VAL A 181 -2.80 13.77 4.14
C VAL A 181 -1.29 13.89 3.97
N LEU A 182 -0.66 13.00 3.19
CA LEU A 182 0.75 13.15 2.81
C LEU A 182 1.02 14.51 2.17
N ALA A 183 0.19 14.91 1.19
CA ALA A 183 0.38 16.19 0.51
C ALA A 183 0.24 17.38 1.46
N ALA A 184 -0.64 17.30 2.47
CA ALA A 184 -0.84 18.36 3.46
C ALA A 184 0.29 18.44 4.51
N GLU A 185 0.85 17.29 4.89
CA GLU A 185 1.80 17.20 6.01
C GLU A 185 3.27 17.12 5.57
N LEU A 186 3.56 16.91 4.28
CA LEU A 186 4.92 16.81 3.78
C LEU A 186 5.74 18.06 4.19
N PRO A 187 6.92 17.92 4.80
CA PRO A 187 7.72 19.06 5.21
C PRO A 187 8.14 19.91 4.02
N ASN A 188 7.95 21.22 4.14
CA ASN A 188 8.48 22.21 3.22
C ASN A 188 9.47 23.07 4.00
N ASP A 189 10.76 22.97 3.66
CA ASP A 189 11.84 23.61 4.40
C ASP A 189 11.88 25.15 4.19
N GLY A 190 10.93 25.73 3.44
CA GLY A 190 10.68 27.17 3.40
C GLY A 190 11.70 28.01 2.61
N ASN A 191 12.79 27.40 2.14
CA ASN A 191 13.92 28.09 1.51
C ASN A 191 13.80 28.29 -0.02
N GLY A 192 12.64 28.05 -0.63
CA GLY A 192 12.43 28.21 -2.07
C GLY A 192 11.35 27.29 -2.65
N ARG A 193 11.36 27.11 -3.98
CA ARG A 193 10.52 26.09 -4.65
C ARG A 193 11.04 24.71 -4.26
N CYS A 194 10.23 23.95 -3.52
CA CYS A 194 10.56 22.58 -3.15
C CYS A 194 10.16 21.63 -4.28
N THR A 195 11.08 20.77 -4.70
CA THR A 195 10.89 19.85 -5.83
C THR A 195 10.54 18.45 -5.34
N ALA A 196 9.54 17.82 -5.95
CA ALA A 196 9.10 16.48 -5.58
C ALA A 196 8.97 15.58 -6.82
N LEU A 197 9.65 14.44 -6.82
CA LEU A 197 9.45 13.39 -7.81
C LEU A 197 8.39 12.40 -7.32
N TYR A 198 7.38 12.15 -8.15
CA TYR A 198 6.28 11.26 -7.84
C TYR A 198 6.16 10.13 -8.88
N PRO A 199 6.88 9.00 -8.72
CA PRO A 199 6.60 7.80 -9.50
C PRO A 199 5.27 7.19 -9.05
N ALA A 200 4.31 7.17 -9.95
CA ALA A 200 2.91 6.83 -9.67
C ALA A 200 2.38 5.76 -10.60
N SER A 201 1.22 5.20 -10.24
CA SER A 201 0.44 4.43 -11.20
C SER A 201 -0.21 5.38 -12.21
N ALA A 202 -0.33 4.97 -13.47
CA ALA A 202 -1.19 5.66 -14.43
C ALA A 202 -2.67 5.71 -13.99
N LYS A 203 -3.09 4.82 -13.08
CA LYS A 203 -4.44 4.81 -12.49
C LYS A 203 -4.59 5.65 -11.22
N ALA A 204 -3.49 6.16 -10.65
CA ALA A 204 -3.56 6.97 -9.45
C ALA A 204 -4.22 8.32 -9.77
N GLY A 205 -5.03 8.84 -8.85
CA GLY A 205 -5.61 10.18 -8.96
C GLY A 205 -4.53 11.28 -8.88
N HIS A 206 -4.97 12.54 -8.97
CA HIS A 206 -4.08 13.70 -8.96
C HIS A 206 -3.98 14.37 -7.59
N GLU A 207 -4.53 13.77 -6.52
CA GLU A 207 -4.60 14.39 -5.20
C GLU A 207 -3.23 14.76 -4.59
N ILE A 208 -2.17 14.00 -4.91
CA ILE A 208 -0.80 14.29 -4.47
C ILE A 208 -0.26 15.52 -5.17
N GLU A 209 -0.32 15.53 -6.50
CA GLU A 209 0.24 16.60 -7.34
C GLU A 209 -0.46 17.92 -7.03
N GLU A 210 -1.80 17.91 -7.01
CA GLU A 210 -2.58 19.10 -6.71
C GLU A 210 -2.37 19.58 -5.28
N GLY A 211 -2.31 18.65 -4.31
CA GLY A 211 -2.13 18.98 -2.90
C GLY A 211 -0.76 19.62 -2.63
N LEU A 212 0.29 19.08 -3.25
CA LEU A 212 1.66 19.60 -3.14
C LEU A 212 1.82 20.91 -3.93
N ALA A 213 1.28 21.01 -5.15
CA ALA A 213 1.32 22.24 -5.94
C ALA A 213 0.64 23.41 -5.22
N LYS A 214 -0.49 23.17 -4.55
CA LYS A 214 -1.17 24.18 -3.70
C LYS A 214 -0.31 24.68 -2.54
N ARG A 215 0.70 23.91 -2.12
CA ARG A 215 1.67 24.27 -1.08
C ARG A 215 3.00 24.80 -1.64
N GLY A 216 3.05 25.07 -2.95
CA GLY A 216 4.22 25.66 -3.62
C GLY A 216 5.30 24.65 -4.03
N PHE A 217 4.99 23.35 -4.04
CA PHE A 217 5.92 22.35 -4.55
C PHE A 217 5.86 22.31 -6.09
N GLU A 218 7.01 22.07 -6.70
CA GLU A 218 7.13 21.69 -8.10
C GLU A 218 7.17 20.17 -8.20
N VAL A 219 6.08 19.57 -8.70
CA VAL A 219 5.91 18.11 -8.72
C VAL A 219 6.17 17.58 -10.11
N THR A 220 7.12 16.66 -10.22
CA THR A 220 7.37 15.86 -11.42
C THR A 220 6.72 14.50 -11.24
N ARG A 221 5.57 14.26 -11.86
CA ARG A 221 4.94 12.93 -11.88
C ARG A 221 5.47 12.09 -13.04
N LEU A 222 5.78 10.83 -12.76
CA LEU A 222 6.10 9.81 -13.77
C LEU A 222 5.14 8.63 -13.60
N ASN A 223 4.41 8.27 -14.66
CA ASN A 223 3.49 7.15 -14.61
C ASN A 223 4.25 5.86 -14.93
N THR A 224 4.92 5.30 -13.93
CA THR A 224 5.91 4.22 -14.12
C THR A 224 5.30 2.83 -14.23
N TYR A 225 4.06 2.66 -13.80
CA TYR A 225 3.35 1.40 -13.92
C TYR A 225 1.84 1.60 -14.06
N THR A 226 1.13 0.57 -14.48
CA THR A 226 -0.32 0.51 -14.43
C THR A 226 -0.79 -0.82 -13.89
N THR A 227 -2.05 -0.89 -13.48
CA THR A 227 -2.68 -2.15 -13.08
C THR A 227 -3.58 -2.60 -14.21
N VAL A 228 -3.31 -3.76 -14.80
CA VAL A 228 -4.16 -4.35 -15.83
C VAL A 228 -4.89 -5.57 -15.25
N ARG A 229 -5.92 -6.05 -15.96
CA ARG A 229 -6.58 -7.30 -15.60
C ARG A 229 -5.61 -8.45 -15.86
N GLU A 230 -5.52 -9.41 -14.95
CA GLU A 230 -4.84 -10.67 -15.24
C GLU A 230 -5.77 -11.48 -16.12
N ILE A 231 -5.31 -11.76 -17.34
CA ILE A 231 -6.08 -12.53 -18.29
C ILE A 231 -5.65 -13.98 -18.13
N LEU A 232 -6.50 -14.79 -17.48
CA LEU A 232 -6.40 -16.25 -17.58
C LEU A 232 -6.82 -16.65 -19.00
N TYR A 233 -5.93 -16.53 -19.98
CA TYR A 233 -6.04 -17.32 -21.20
C TYR A 233 -5.12 -18.52 -21.06
N LYS A 234 -5.75 -19.67 -20.83
CA LYS A 234 -5.30 -20.98 -21.32
C LYS A 234 -6.42 -21.53 -22.18
#